data_AF-A0A1E3PTI3-F1
#
_entry.id   AF-A0A1E3PTI3-F1
#
_cell.length_a   1.000
_cell.length_b   1.000
_cell.length_c   1.000
_cell.angle_alpha   90.00
_cell.angle_beta   90.00
_cell.angle_gamma   90.00
#
_symmetry.space_group_name_H-M   'P 1'
#
loop_
_entity.id
_entity.type
_entity.pdbx_description
1 polymer ?
#
loop_
_entity_poly.entity_id
_entity_poly.type
_entity_poly.pdbx_seq_one_letter_code
_entity_poly.pdbx_strand_id
1 'polypeptide(L)'
;MQIPSIGLDDLVCFHQNHIGVFDDTATQKLTELFHYEPEEIIEEYSEPEEEVIYYSDGVERTLTSEQIAFFRASELRQLHNIEKKAPSEHDPVDSERISSDSVQESRPHLAGLVGAQHVASVNQKFGEHSLKVSNKETDLDNIFKANCKKTGVRNYFPILPLRN
;
A
#
# COMPACT_ATOMS: atom_id res chain seq x y z
N MET A 1 38.51 -6.25 -12.82
CA MET A 1 37.98 -5.76 -11.53
C MET A 1 38.05 -6.93 -10.57
N GLN A 2 38.96 -6.89 -9.60
CA GLN A 2 39.17 -7.98 -8.65
C GLN A 2 38.26 -7.71 -7.45
N ILE A 3 37.29 -8.61 -7.22
CA ILE A 3 36.36 -8.46 -6.09
C ILE A 3 37.14 -8.83 -4.82
N PRO A 4 37.15 -7.98 -3.79
CA PRO A 4 37.80 -8.32 -2.53
C PRO A 4 37.08 -9.53 -1.91
N SER A 5 37.83 -10.58 -1.63
CA SER A 5 37.33 -11.74 -0.89
C SER A 5 37.20 -11.33 0.57
N ILE A 6 35.97 -11.26 1.07
CA ILE A 6 35.69 -10.92 2.46
C ILE A 6 35.51 -12.20 3.28
N GLY A 7 36.22 -12.30 4.41
CA GLY A 7 36.17 -13.46 5.30
C GLY A 7 35.10 -13.31 6.38
N LEU A 8 34.72 -14.43 7.02
CA LEU A 8 33.78 -14.42 8.14
C LEU A 8 34.26 -13.52 9.29
N ASP A 9 35.57 -13.52 9.58
CA ASP A 9 36.17 -12.66 10.60
C ASP A 9 35.97 -11.17 10.30
N ASP A 10 36.04 -10.77 9.02
CA ASP A 10 35.84 -9.38 8.62
C ASP A 10 34.40 -8.92 8.86
N LEU A 11 33.41 -9.79 8.60
CA LEU A 11 32.01 -9.50 8.89
C LEU A 11 31.74 -9.42 10.40
N VAL A 12 32.34 -10.32 11.19
CA VAL A 12 32.20 -10.30 12.66
C VAL A 12 32.79 -9.02 13.22
N CYS A 13 34.01 -8.64 12.80
CA CYS A 13 34.65 -7.39 13.22
C CYS A 13 33.85 -6.15 12.80
N PHE A 14 33.33 -6.11 11.58
CA PHE A 14 32.47 -5.01 11.11
C PHE A 14 31.24 -4.86 12.00
N HIS A 15 30.52 -5.95 12.25
CA HIS A 15 29.30 -5.89 13.06
C HIS A 15 29.59 -5.45 14.51
N GLN A 16 30.65 -5.97 15.13
CA GLN A 16 31.05 -5.57 16.49
C GLN A 16 31.34 -4.08 16.60
N ASN A 17 31.99 -3.51 15.58
CA ASN A 17 32.39 -2.10 15.57
C ASN A 17 31.26 -1.13 15.19
N HIS A 18 30.29 -1.58 14.40
CA HIS A 18 29.27 -0.69 13.81
C HIS A 18 27.85 -0.88 14.35
N ILE A 19 27.51 -2.09 14.81
CA ILE A 19 26.14 -2.44 15.23
C ILE A 19 26.13 -2.72 16.73
N GLY A 20 27.06 -3.55 17.22
CA GLY A 20 27.18 -3.90 18.62
C GLY A 20 27.74 -5.29 18.86
N VAL A 21 27.89 -5.64 20.14
CA VAL A 21 28.47 -6.92 20.56
C VAL A 21 27.60 -8.09 20.08
N PHE A 22 28.25 -9.08 19.47
CA PHE A 22 27.64 -10.33 19.08
C PHE A 22 27.46 -11.23 20.31
N ASP A 23 26.26 -11.78 20.49
CA ASP A 23 26.07 -12.90 21.43
C ASP A 23 26.64 -14.18 20.80
N ASP A 24 27.23 -15.07 21.61
CA ASP A 24 27.89 -16.31 21.16
C ASP A 24 26.98 -17.20 20.29
N THR A 25 25.67 -17.14 20.53
CA THR A 25 24.65 -17.88 19.75
C THR A 25 24.48 -17.34 18.33
N ALA A 26 24.68 -16.04 18.12
CA ALA A 26 24.53 -15.40 16.82
C ALA A 26 25.78 -15.60 15.94
N THR A 27 26.98 -15.68 16.53
CA THR A 27 28.21 -16.09 15.82
C THR A 27 28.16 -17.53 15.34
N GLN A 28 27.54 -18.45 16.09
CA GLN A 28 27.37 -19.85 15.67
C GLN A 28 26.46 -19.96 14.45
N LYS A 29 25.32 -19.26 14.45
CA LYS A 29 24.39 -19.22 13.30
C LYS A 29 25.03 -18.63 12.03
N LEU A 30 25.86 -17.60 12.19
CA LEU A 30 26.57 -16.98 11.08
C LEU A 30 27.59 -17.97 10.49
N THR A 31 28.31 -18.70 11.35
CA THR A 31 29.20 -19.77 10.94
C THR A 31 28.45 -20.89 10.20
N GLU A 32 27.29 -21.33 10.69
CA GLU A 32 26.45 -22.32 10.00
C GLU A 32 26.01 -21.86 8.61
N LEU A 33 25.64 -20.58 8.46
CA LEU A 33 25.22 -20.00 7.19
C LEU A 33 26.36 -19.98 6.14
N PHE A 34 27.60 -19.74 6.56
CA PHE A 34 28.76 -19.75 5.67
C PHE A 34 29.19 -21.16 5.25
N HIS A 35 28.81 -22.20 6.01
CA HIS A 35 29.11 -23.60 5.70
C HIS A 35 27.94 -24.33 5.02
N TYR A 36 26.80 -23.65 4.84
CA TYR A 36 25.66 -24.20 4.12
C TYR A 36 25.95 -24.16 2.62
N GLU A 37 26.29 -25.30 2.02
CA GLU A 37 26.18 -25.45 0.56
C GLU A 37 24.69 -25.39 0.20
N PRO A 38 24.28 -24.50 -0.73
CA PRO A 38 22.91 -24.52 -1.18
C PRO A 38 22.67 -25.84 -1.93
N GLU A 39 21.85 -26.72 -1.35
CA GLU A 39 21.23 -27.79 -2.11
C GLU A 39 20.41 -27.12 -3.22
N GLU A 40 20.80 -27.34 -4.48
CA GLU A 40 20.05 -26.90 -5.66
C GLU A 40 18.67 -27.59 -5.67
N ILE A 41 17.69 -26.97 -5.01
CA ILE A 41 16.28 -27.29 -5.21
C ILE A 41 15.89 -26.64 -6.55
N ILE A 42 16.16 -27.36 -7.64
CA ILE A 42 15.59 -27.05 -8.96
C ILE A 42 14.15 -27.57 -8.93
N GLU A 43 13.22 -26.79 -8.37
CA GLU A 43 11.80 -26.98 -8.64
C GLU A 43 11.51 -26.49 -10.06
N GLU A 44 11.48 -27.43 -10.99
CA GLU A 44 11.07 -27.22 -12.38
C GLU A 44 9.55 -26.91 -12.41
N TYR A 45 9.21 -25.64 -12.21
CA TYR A 45 7.88 -25.12 -12.51
C TYR A 45 7.72 -25.01 -14.02
N SER A 46 7.28 -26.08 -14.69
CA SER A 46 6.82 -25.98 -16.08
C SER A 46 5.43 -25.31 -16.09
N GLU A 47 5.40 -23.99 -16.21
CA GLU A 47 4.16 -23.29 -16.59
C GLU A 47 3.80 -23.67 -18.03
N PRO A 48 2.51 -23.90 -18.34
CA PRO A 48 2.09 -24.18 -19.71
C PRO A 48 2.46 -23.00 -20.60
N GLU A 49 3.15 -23.27 -21.71
CA GLU A 49 3.64 -22.29 -22.69
C GLU A 49 2.48 -21.44 -23.26
N GLU A 50 2.09 -20.37 -22.56
CA GLU A 50 1.28 -19.32 -23.13
C GLU A 50 2.13 -18.61 -24.19
N GLU A 51 1.64 -18.56 -25.43
CA GLU A 51 2.34 -17.97 -26.56
C GLU A 51 2.64 -16.48 -26.30
N VAL A 52 3.89 -16.21 -25.92
CA VAL A 52 4.37 -14.87 -25.57
C VAL A 52 4.25 -13.94 -26.78
N ILE A 53 3.44 -12.89 -26.65
CA ILE A 53 3.26 -11.88 -27.69
C ILE A 53 4.31 -10.79 -27.49
N TYR A 54 5.02 -10.38 -28.54
CA TYR A 54 5.97 -9.27 -28.50
C TYR A 54 5.33 -7.96 -28.98
N TYR A 55 5.82 -6.83 -28.47
CA TYR A 55 5.62 -5.51 -29.08
C TYR A 55 6.44 -5.38 -30.38
N SER A 56 6.17 -4.35 -31.19
CA SER A 56 6.85 -4.13 -32.48
C SER A 56 8.35 -3.82 -32.33
N ASP A 57 8.79 -3.44 -31.14
CA ASP A 57 10.18 -3.21 -30.75
C ASP A 57 10.89 -4.49 -30.27
N GLY A 58 10.19 -5.64 -30.24
CA GLY A 58 10.72 -6.93 -29.80
C GLY A 58 10.73 -7.12 -28.28
N VAL A 59 10.11 -6.21 -27.51
CA VAL A 59 9.92 -6.39 -26.06
C VAL A 59 8.73 -7.31 -25.81
N GLU A 60 8.87 -8.26 -24.90
CA GLU A 60 7.80 -9.16 -24.49
C GLU A 60 6.61 -8.40 -23.87
N ARG A 61 5.38 -8.77 -24.25
CA ARG A 61 4.17 -8.24 -23.62
C ARG A 61 3.92 -8.97 -22.31
N THR A 62 4.00 -8.23 -21.22
CA THR A 62 3.59 -8.69 -19.90
C THR A 62 2.09 -8.55 -19.63
N LEU A 63 1.37 -7.88 -20.53
CA LEU A 63 -0.06 -7.59 -20.39
C LEU A 63 -0.87 -8.23 -21.51
N THR A 64 -2.02 -8.80 -21.14
CA THR A 64 -2.97 -9.36 -22.10
C THR A 64 -3.71 -8.25 -22.85
N SER A 65 -4.26 -8.59 -24.02
CA SER A 65 -5.04 -7.64 -24.84
C SER A 65 -6.25 -7.07 -24.08
N GLU A 66 -6.86 -7.86 -23.20
CA GLU A 66 -7.98 -7.43 -22.36
C GLU A 66 -7.52 -6.42 -21.29
N GLN A 67 -6.40 -6.68 -20.62
CA GLN A 67 -5.82 -5.75 -19.65
C GLN A 67 -5.47 -4.41 -20.32
N ILE A 68 -4.85 -4.47 -21.50
CA ILE A 68 -4.54 -3.28 -22.30
C ILE A 68 -5.82 -2.52 -22.68
N ALA A 69 -6.89 -3.22 -23.05
CA ALA A 69 -8.18 -2.59 -23.36
C ALA A 69 -8.79 -1.88 -22.15
N PHE A 70 -8.69 -2.47 -20.96
CA PHE A 70 -9.15 -1.85 -19.71
C PHE A 70 -8.41 -0.53 -19.43
N PHE A 71 -7.08 -0.53 -19.53
CA PHE A 71 -6.29 0.69 -19.30
C PHE A 71 -6.61 1.78 -20.32
N ARG A 72 -6.73 1.44 -21.60
CA ARG A 72 -7.13 2.39 -22.64
C ARG A 72 -8.52 2.98 -22.41
N ALA A 73 -9.49 2.16 -22.02
CA ALA A 73 -10.83 2.64 -21.69
C ALA A 73 -10.81 3.58 -20.46
N SER A 74 -10.00 3.25 -19.45
CA SER A 74 -9.80 4.08 -18.27
C SER A 74 -9.18 5.43 -18.62
N GLU A 75 -8.14 5.44 -19.46
CA GLU A 75 -7.47 6.65 -19.96
C GLU A 75 -8.44 7.55 -20.73
N LEU A 76 -9.17 6.99 -21.71
CA LEU A 76 -10.15 7.75 -22.49
C LEU A 76 -11.25 8.35 -21.61
N ARG A 77 -11.74 7.59 -20.61
CA ARG A 77 -12.72 8.10 -19.66
C ARG A 77 -12.15 9.26 -18.83
N GLN A 78 -10.90 9.18 -18.42
CA GLN A 78 -10.23 10.23 -17.67
C GLN A 78 -10.09 11.51 -18.51
N LEU A 79 -9.66 11.39 -19.77
CA LEU A 79 -9.56 12.53 -20.70
C LEU A 79 -10.92 13.22 -20.89
N HIS A 80 -11.98 12.46 -21.14
CA HIS A 80 -13.33 13.02 -21.30
C HIS A 80 -13.84 13.72 -20.02
N ASN A 81 -13.48 13.21 -18.83
CA ASN A 81 -13.82 13.88 -17.57
C ASN A 81 -13.04 15.18 -17.37
N ILE A 82 -11.80 15.26 -17.85
CA ILE A 82 -10.98 16.47 -17.82
C ILE A 82 -11.58 17.52 -18.76
N GLU A 83 -11.94 17.14 -19.99
CA GLU A 83 -12.60 18.02 -20.96
C GLU A 83 -13.92 18.59 -20.41
N LYS A 84 -14.75 17.77 -19.78
CA LYS A 84 -16.00 18.22 -19.14
C LYS A 84 -15.83 19.14 -17.94
N LYS A 85 -14.67 19.08 -17.29
CA LYS A 85 -14.33 19.91 -16.12
C LYS A 85 -13.50 21.15 -16.49
N ALA A 86 -13.07 21.28 -17.74
CA ALA A 86 -12.49 22.51 -18.23
C ALA A 86 -13.58 23.60 -18.17
N PRO A 87 -13.34 24.74 -17.52
CA PRO A 87 -14.34 25.79 -17.38
C PRO A 87 -14.63 26.40 -18.75
N SER A 88 -15.78 26.07 -19.33
CA SER A 88 -16.36 26.88 -20.40
C SER A 88 -16.75 28.24 -19.82
N GLU A 89 -16.18 29.33 -20.33
CA GLU A 89 -16.52 30.73 -20.01
C GLU A 89 -17.94 31.11 -20.52
N HIS A 90 -18.98 30.38 -20.11
CA HIS A 90 -20.35 30.82 -20.34
C HIS A 90 -21.28 30.40 -19.20
N ASP A 91 -21.82 31.41 -18.51
CA ASP A 91 -22.79 31.36 -17.42
C ASP A 91 -24.18 30.77 -17.85
N PRO A 92 -25.22 30.74 -16.98
CA PRO A 92 -25.50 29.71 -15.97
C PRO A 92 -26.89 29.04 -16.20
N VAL A 93 -27.28 28.19 -15.24
CA VAL A 93 -28.66 27.82 -14.85
C VAL A 93 -29.23 26.45 -15.31
N ASP A 94 -29.74 25.74 -14.30
CA ASP A 94 -30.72 24.66 -14.22
C ASP A 94 -30.36 23.18 -14.52
N SER A 95 -30.00 22.50 -13.43
CA SER A 95 -30.80 21.42 -12.83
C SER A 95 -31.60 20.50 -13.76
N GLU A 96 -30.96 19.53 -14.41
CA GLU A 96 -31.51 18.17 -14.46
C GLU A 96 -30.40 17.14 -14.23
N ARG A 97 -30.54 16.44 -13.11
CA ARG A 97 -29.71 15.29 -12.73
C ARG A 97 -29.99 14.16 -13.70
N ILE A 98 -29.29 14.15 -14.84
CA ILE A 98 -29.12 12.91 -15.60
C ILE A 98 -28.13 12.09 -14.78
N SER A 99 -28.70 11.05 -14.15
CA SER A 99 -28.03 10.05 -13.33
C SER A 99 -26.81 9.50 -14.06
N SER A 100 -25.66 10.14 -13.82
CA SER A 100 -24.37 9.53 -14.06
C SER A 100 -24.34 8.29 -13.19
N ASP A 101 -24.17 7.13 -13.80
CA ASP A 101 -23.70 5.91 -13.15
C ASP A 101 -22.24 6.15 -12.72
N SER A 102 -22.08 7.11 -11.80
CA SER A 102 -20.94 7.22 -10.94
C SER A 102 -21.10 6.02 -10.03
N VAL A 103 -20.15 5.08 -10.10
CA VAL A 103 -19.77 4.32 -8.90
C VAL A 103 -19.78 5.34 -7.79
N GLN A 104 -20.72 5.20 -6.83
CA GLN A 104 -20.74 6.10 -5.69
C GLN A 104 -19.37 5.90 -5.05
N GLU A 105 -18.45 6.84 -5.26
CA GLU A 105 -17.37 7.05 -4.30
C GLU A 105 -18.12 7.14 -2.99
N SER A 106 -17.92 6.14 -2.15
CA SER A 106 -18.50 6.05 -0.83
C SER A 106 -18.06 7.33 -0.13
N ARG A 107 -18.94 8.33 -0.16
CA ARG A 107 -18.75 9.56 0.61
C ARG A 107 -18.48 9.07 2.02
N PRO A 108 -17.26 9.29 2.56
CA PRO A 108 -17.00 8.83 3.91
C PRO A 108 -18.00 9.56 4.79
N HIS A 109 -18.81 8.80 5.50
CA HIS A 109 -19.80 9.36 6.40
C HIS A 109 -19.08 10.33 7.34
N LEU A 110 -19.54 11.59 7.37
CA LEU A 110 -19.03 12.64 8.24
C LEU A 110 -18.81 12.08 9.65
N ALA A 111 -17.56 12.13 10.11
CA ALA A 111 -17.19 11.85 11.49
C ALA A 111 -17.95 12.83 12.40
N GLY A 112 -19.06 12.35 12.94
CA GLY A 112 -20.01 13.15 13.71
C GLY A 112 -21.14 12.32 14.31
N LEU A 113 -21.47 11.16 13.72
CA LEU A 113 -22.30 10.16 14.39
C LEU A 113 -21.42 9.04 14.94
N VAL A 114 -20.88 9.26 16.14
CA VAL A 114 -20.44 8.18 17.03
C VAL A 114 -21.72 7.46 17.49
N GLY A 115 -22.28 6.62 16.63
CA GLY A 115 -23.44 5.80 16.95
C GLY A 115 -23.03 4.61 17.82
N ALA A 116 -23.92 4.16 18.70
CA ALA A 116 -23.75 2.99 19.58
C ALA A 116 -23.26 1.70 18.87
N GLN A 117 -23.43 1.62 17.55
CA GLN A 117 -22.95 0.54 16.69
C GLN A 117 -21.42 0.44 16.64
N HIS A 118 -20.69 1.55 16.77
CA HIS A 118 -19.22 1.52 16.75
C HIS A 118 -18.65 0.86 18.01
N VAL A 119 -19.16 1.26 19.17
CA VAL A 119 -18.71 0.72 20.47
C VAL A 119 -19.00 -0.78 20.56
N ALA A 120 -20.16 -1.22 20.07
CA ALA A 120 -20.50 -2.65 20.00
C ALA A 120 -19.54 -3.43 19.09
N SER A 121 -19.16 -2.87 17.93
CA SER A 121 -18.22 -3.50 17.00
C SER A 121 -16.79 -3.60 17.56
N VAL A 122 -16.32 -2.55 18.24
CA VAL A 122 -14.99 -2.54 18.89
C VAL A 122 -14.95 -3.53 20.06
N ASN A 123 -16.01 -3.61 20.86
CA ASN A 123 -16.13 -4.60 21.93
C ASN A 123 -16.10 -6.05 21.40
N GLN A 124 -16.78 -6.31 20.28
CA GLN A 124 -16.78 -7.63 19.66
C GLN A 124 -15.41 -8.04 19.13
N LYS A 125 -14.63 -7.10 18.55
CA LYS A 125 -13.31 -7.40 17.96
C LYS A 125 -12.19 -7.51 18.99
N PHE A 126 -12.23 -6.69 20.04
CA PHE A 126 -11.09 -6.52 20.96
C PHE A 126 -11.38 -6.96 22.40
N GLY A 127 -12.59 -7.42 22.72
CA GLY A 127 -12.95 -7.97 24.03
C GLY A 127 -12.58 -7.04 25.19
N GLU A 128 -11.82 -7.55 26.15
CA GLU A 128 -11.34 -6.80 27.33
C GLU A 128 -10.45 -5.59 26.99
N HIS A 129 -9.84 -5.58 25.80
CA HIS A 129 -8.95 -4.50 25.36
C HIS A 129 -9.66 -3.40 24.58
N SER A 130 -10.96 -3.52 24.33
CA SER A 130 -11.74 -2.57 23.52
C SER A 130 -11.61 -1.12 24.02
N LEU A 131 -11.65 -0.91 25.34
CA LEU A 131 -11.50 0.41 25.95
C LEU A 131 -10.11 0.99 25.69
N LYS A 132 -9.07 0.16 25.81
CA LYS A 132 -7.67 0.57 25.57
C LYS A 132 -7.44 0.92 24.11
N VAL A 133 -8.03 0.17 23.18
CA VAL A 133 -7.97 0.44 21.74
C VAL A 133 -8.70 1.75 21.42
N SER A 134 -9.93 1.93 21.90
CA SER A 134 -10.70 3.16 21.69
C SER A 134 -10.00 4.41 22.21
N ASN A 135 -9.34 4.32 23.37
CA ASN A 135 -8.58 5.44 23.92
C ASN A 135 -7.37 5.78 23.03
N LYS A 136 -6.63 4.77 22.58
CA LYS A 136 -5.50 4.97 21.66
C LYS A 136 -5.92 5.54 20.31
N GLU A 137 -7.04 5.09 19.75
CA GLU A 137 -7.60 5.66 18.53
C GLU A 137 -7.91 7.15 18.70
N THR A 138 -8.51 7.52 19.84
CA THR A 138 -8.81 8.91 20.18
C THR A 138 -7.53 9.75 20.30
N ASP A 139 -6.49 9.22 20.95
CA ASP A 139 -5.21 9.91 21.11
C ASP A 139 -4.51 10.14 19.76
N LEU A 140 -4.49 9.12 18.89
CA LEU A 140 -3.93 9.22 17.55
C LEU A 140 -4.66 10.27 16.71
N ASP A 141 -5.99 10.28 16.77
CA ASP A 141 -6.82 11.28 16.10
C ASP A 141 -6.49 12.70 16.56
N ASN A 142 -6.26 12.90 17.86
CA ASN A 142 -5.91 14.20 18.42
C ASN A 142 -4.52 14.66 17.97
N ILE A 143 -3.52 13.76 17.99
CA ILE A 143 -2.17 14.04 17.50
C ILE A 143 -2.22 14.42 16.03
N PHE A 144 -2.96 13.66 15.23
CA PHE A 144 -3.11 13.90 13.81
C PHE A 144 -3.77 15.25 13.52
N LYS A 145 -4.91 15.55 14.17
CA LYS A 145 -5.60 16.85 14.06
C LYS A 145 -4.69 18.01 14.42
N ALA A 146 -3.87 17.87 15.46
CA ALA A 146 -2.90 18.88 15.86
C ALA A 146 -1.83 19.09 14.77
N ASN A 147 -1.36 18.01 14.14
CA ASN A 147 -0.38 18.09 13.07
C ASN A 147 -0.96 18.73 11.79
N CYS A 148 -2.20 18.39 11.40
CA CYS A 148 -2.87 19.05 10.27
C CYS A 148 -3.05 20.55 10.47
N LYS A 149 -3.42 20.97 11.70
CA LYS A 149 -3.51 22.40 12.04
C LYS A 149 -2.16 23.10 11.89
N LYS A 150 -1.07 22.46 12.33
CA LYS A 150 0.30 23.02 12.20
C LYS A 150 0.76 23.13 10.76
N THR A 151 0.42 22.16 9.92
CA THR A 151 0.87 22.05 8.52
C THR A 151 -0.07 22.76 7.52
N GLY A 152 -1.18 23.33 7.98
CA GLY A 152 -2.13 24.06 7.13
C GLY A 152 -3.01 23.17 6.24
N VAL A 153 -3.08 21.86 6.53
CA VAL A 153 -3.94 20.92 5.81
C VAL A 153 -5.40 21.20 6.18
N ARG A 154 -6.18 21.72 5.21
CA ARG A 154 -7.60 22.11 5.41
C ARG A 154 -8.60 20.98 5.20
N ASN A 155 -8.25 20.00 4.37
CA ASN A 155 -9.12 18.87 4.01
C ASN A 155 -8.57 17.59 4.64
N TYR A 156 -8.84 17.40 5.93
CA TYR A 156 -8.57 16.14 6.62
C TYR A 156 -9.84 15.30 6.70
N PHE A 157 -9.73 14.03 6.32
CA PHE A 157 -10.73 13.01 6.57
C PHE A 157 -10.16 12.03 7.59
N PRO A 158 -10.73 11.94 8.80
CA PRO A 158 -10.28 10.97 9.79
C PRO A 158 -10.32 9.56 9.22
N ILE A 159 -9.30 8.77 9.56
CA ILE A 159 -9.21 7.36 9.18
C ILE A 159 -10.40 6.68 9.84
N LEU A 160 -11.43 6.39 9.04
CA LEU A 160 -12.54 5.58 9.51
C LEU A 160 -12.02 4.17 9.80
N PRO A 161 -12.47 3.53 10.89
CA PRO A 161 -12.10 2.15 11.15
C PRO A 161 -12.62 1.27 10.02
N LEU A 162 -11.74 0.40 9.52
CA LEU A 162 -12.04 -0.57 8.48
C LEU A 162 -13.21 -1.45 8.95
N ARG A 163 -14.38 -1.24 8.34
CA ARG A 163 -15.49 -2.18 8.44
C ARG A 163 -15.16 -3.41 7.60
N ASN A 164 -15.43 -4.58 8.16
CA ASN A 164 -15.65 -5.81 7.39
C ASN A 164 -17.14 -5.86 7.03
#